data_AF-A0A963DQB6-F1
#
_entry.id   AF-A0A963DQB6-F1
#
_cell.length_a   1.000
_cell.length_b   1.000
_cell.length_c   1.000
_cell.angle_alpha   90.00
_cell.angle_beta   90.00
_cell.angle_gamma   90.00
#
_symmetry.space_group_name_H-M   'P 1'
#
loop_
_entity.id
_entity.type
_entity.pdbx_description
1 polymer ?
#
loop_
_entity_poly.entity_id
_entity_poly.type
_entity_poly.pdbx_seq_one_letter_code
_entity_poly.pdbx_strand_id
1 'polypeptide(L)'
;WGIPAGVLTKYLAEHGIVVEKTGLYSFFIMFTICITKGRWNTMVTELQQFKDDFDRNQPLWRVMPEFIGRQPRYERIGLKDLCGLIHDFYKNNDVARLTTEMYLSDMVPAMRPADAFARMAHREIERVPIDELEGRVTAMLVTPYPPGIPLLIPGERFNRTIVSYLQFVREFNLQFPGFETDVHGLVAEPGDGQVSYFVDCVRQE
;
A
#
# COMPACT_ATOMS: atom_id res chain seq x y z
N TRP A 1 1.88 17.25 11.71
CA TRP A 1 1.05 16.21 12.33
C TRP A 1 0.04 15.78 11.29
N GLY A 2 -0.34 14.51 11.28
CA GLY A 2 -1.30 13.96 10.34
C GLY A 2 -1.84 12.63 10.84
N ILE A 3 -3.02 12.26 10.35
CA ILE A 3 -3.69 10.99 10.64
C ILE A 3 -3.75 10.22 9.34
N PRO A 4 -2.84 9.26 9.10
CA PRO A 4 -2.88 8.42 7.91
C PRO A 4 -4.20 7.66 7.86
N ALA A 5 -4.86 7.68 6.69
CA ALA A 5 -6.18 7.07 6.55
C ALA A 5 -6.13 5.55 6.77
N GLY A 6 -4.99 4.89 6.53
CA GLY A 6 -4.77 3.47 6.86
C GLY A 6 -5.00 3.15 8.34
N VAL A 7 -4.58 4.03 9.26
CA VAL A 7 -4.81 3.86 10.71
C VAL A 7 -6.29 3.94 11.03
N LEU A 8 -6.97 4.97 10.52
CA LEU A 8 -8.40 5.12 10.69
C LEU A 8 -9.18 3.95 10.08
N THR A 9 -8.80 3.47 8.89
CA THR A 9 -9.46 2.32 8.25
C THR A 9 -9.35 1.05 9.09
N LYS A 10 -8.18 0.77 9.69
CA LYS A 10 -8.03 -0.40 10.58
C LYS A 10 -8.88 -0.25 11.84
N TYR A 11 -8.89 0.93 12.44
CA TYR A 11 -9.75 1.23 13.59
C TYR A 11 -11.22 0.99 13.24
N LEU A 12 -11.72 1.58 12.16
CA LEU A 12 -13.12 1.43 11.73
C LEU A 12 -13.46 -0.02 11.42
N ALA A 13 -12.56 -0.76 10.77
CA ALA A 13 -12.77 -2.17 10.44
C ALA A 13 -12.94 -3.04 11.71
N GLU A 14 -12.15 -2.78 12.75
CA GLU A 14 -12.26 -3.48 14.04
C GLU A 14 -13.57 -3.14 14.77
N HIS A 15 -14.14 -1.95 14.51
CA HIS A 15 -15.45 -1.52 15.01
C HIS A 15 -16.60 -1.85 14.04
N GLY A 16 -16.38 -2.78 13.10
CA GLY A 16 -17.42 -3.30 12.21
C GLY A 16 -17.81 -2.40 11.04
N ILE A 17 -17.01 -1.37 10.73
CA ILE A 17 -17.22 -0.45 9.61
C ILE A 17 -16.17 -0.70 8.53
N VAL A 18 -16.62 -1.20 7.39
CA VAL A 18 -15.75 -1.47 6.25
C VAL A 18 -15.66 -0.21 5.37
N VAL A 19 -14.43 0.20 5.09
CA VAL A 19 -14.09 1.26 4.15
C VAL A 19 -13.86 0.64 2.77
N GLU A 20 -14.41 1.27 1.73
CA GLU A 20 -14.34 0.75 0.36
C GLU A 20 -12.96 0.97 -0.26
N LYS A 21 -12.39 2.17 -0.09
CA LYS A 21 -11.07 2.51 -0.61
C LYS A 21 -10.33 3.43 0.35
N THR A 22 -9.05 3.15 0.56
CA THR A 22 -8.18 3.93 1.43
C THR A 22 -7.00 4.50 0.62
N GLY A 23 -6.82 5.81 0.72
CA GLY A 23 -5.65 6.54 0.23
C GLY A 23 -4.65 6.82 1.37
N LEU A 24 -3.68 7.72 1.13
CA LEU A 24 -2.72 8.12 2.18
C LEU A 24 -3.41 8.89 3.32
N TYR A 25 -4.28 9.85 2.97
CA TYR A 25 -5.00 10.75 3.91
C TYR A 25 -6.49 10.90 3.58
N SER A 26 -7.02 10.02 2.74
CA SER A 26 -8.42 10.00 2.37
C SER A 26 -8.94 8.57 2.44
N PHE A 27 -10.24 8.44 2.68
CA PHE A 27 -10.93 7.16 2.58
C PHE A 27 -12.29 7.39 1.94
N PHE A 28 -12.83 6.34 1.33
CA PHE A 28 -14.08 6.38 0.60
C PHE A 28 -15.05 5.37 1.19
N ILE A 29 -16.29 5.82 1.40
CA ILE A 29 -17.40 4.98 1.84
C ILE A 29 -18.48 5.08 0.78
N MET A 30 -18.91 3.94 0.27
CA MET A 30 -19.96 3.85 -0.74
C MET A 30 -21.34 3.82 -0.07
N PHE A 31 -22.11 4.90 -0.21
CA PHE A 31 -23.49 4.96 0.27
C PHE A 31 -24.43 4.34 -0.76
N THR A 32 -24.77 3.06 -0.56
CA THR A 32 -25.77 2.35 -1.36
C THR A 32 -27.15 2.39 -0.69
N ILE A 33 -28.18 1.96 -1.41
CA ILE A 33 -29.57 1.89 -0.92
C ILE A 33 -29.74 1.09 0.38
N CYS A 34 -28.79 0.22 0.72
CA CYS A 34 -28.82 -0.58 1.95
C CYS A 34 -28.27 0.15 3.18
N ILE A 35 -27.66 1.33 3.00
CA ILE A 35 -27.14 2.13 4.12
C ILE A 35 -28.26 2.93 4.75
N THR A 36 -28.73 2.47 5.91
CA THR A 36 -29.81 3.11 6.67
C THR A 36 -29.28 4.23 7.56
N LYS A 37 -30.21 5.04 8.10
CA LYS A 37 -29.89 6.08 9.09
C LYS A 37 -29.13 5.55 10.30
N GLY A 38 -29.48 4.36 10.77
CA GLY A 38 -28.78 3.70 11.87
C GLY A 38 -27.31 3.42 11.55
N ARG A 39 -27.02 2.88 10.35
CA ARG A 39 -25.65 2.51 9.95
C ARG A 39 -24.71 3.71 9.84
N TRP A 40 -25.15 4.80 9.21
CA TRP A 40 -24.28 5.97 9.09
C TRP A 40 -24.15 6.75 10.40
N ASN A 41 -25.15 6.72 11.29
CA ASN A 41 -25.01 7.24 12.65
C ASN A 41 -23.95 6.46 13.45
N THR A 42 -23.96 5.12 13.39
CA THR A 42 -22.90 4.31 14.00
C THR A 42 -21.52 4.71 13.48
N MET A 43 -21.38 4.90 12.16
CA MET A 43 -20.13 5.38 11.57
C MET A 43 -19.68 6.74 12.12
N VAL A 44 -20.59 7.71 12.23
CA VAL A 44 -20.26 9.02 12.81
C VAL A 44 -19.86 8.91 14.28
N THR A 45 -20.52 8.04 15.06
CA THR A 45 -20.14 7.76 16.44
C THR A 45 -18.73 7.19 16.52
N GLU A 46 -18.38 6.21 15.69
CA GLU A 46 -17.02 5.63 15.69
C GLU A 46 -15.96 6.64 15.25
N LEU A 47 -16.28 7.56 14.33
CA LEU A 47 -15.37 8.65 13.97
C LEU A 47 -15.14 9.63 15.13
N GLN A 48 -16.18 9.92 15.93
CA GLN A 48 -16.05 10.74 17.14
C GLN A 48 -15.22 10.03 18.21
N GLN A 49 -15.49 8.74 18.43
CA GLN A 49 -14.75 7.91 19.38
C GLN A 49 -13.26 7.81 19.00
N PHE A 50 -12.96 7.57 17.73
CA PHE A 50 -11.59 7.60 17.20
C PHE A 50 -10.90 8.93 17.51
N LYS A 51 -11.59 10.06 17.32
CA LYS A 51 -11.04 11.38 17.62
C LYS A 51 -10.71 11.52 19.11
N ASP A 52 -11.61 11.12 20.00
CA ASP A 52 -11.39 11.20 21.45
C ASP A 52 -10.21 10.32 21.89
N ASP A 53 -10.12 9.11 21.32
CA ASP A 53 -9.04 8.16 21.61
C ASP A 53 -7.70 8.63 21.06
N PHE A 54 -7.69 9.26 19.88
CA PHE A 54 -6.53 9.92 19.32
C PHE A 54 -6.08 11.11 20.18
N ASP A 55 -7.00 11.99 20.57
CA ASP A 55 -6.67 13.19 21.36
C ASP A 55 -6.10 12.83 22.73
N ARG A 56 -6.59 11.74 23.34
CA ARG A 56 -6.09 11.19 24.61
C ARG A 56 -4.88 10.28 24.47
N ASN A 57 -4.44 10.01 23.24
CA ASN A 57 -3.39 9.04 22.90
C ASN A 57 -3.60 7.68 23.60
N GLN A 58 -4.81 7.13 23.50
CA GLN A 58 -5.13 5.85 24.12
C GLN A 58 -4.20 4.75 23.60
N PRO A 59 -3.78 3.80 24.46
CA PRO A 59 -2.93 2.72 24.04
C PRO A 59 -3.65 1.82 23.04
N LEU A 60 -2.93 1.35 22.02
CA LEU A 60 -3.52 0.57 20.92
C LEU A 60 -4.18 -0.73 21.38
N TRP A 61 -3.64 -1.40 22.41
CA TRP A 61 -4.26 -2.63 22.95
C TRP A 61 -5.66 -2.41 23.52
N ARG A 62 -6.00 -1.18 23.89
CA ARG A 62 -7.33 -0.83 24.40
C ARG A 62 -8.32 -0.55 23.27
N VAL A 63 -7.88 0.12 22.22
CA VAL A 63 -8.76 0.63 21.16
C VAL A 63 -8.78 -0.24 19.90
N MET A 64 -7.74 -1.06 19.69
CA MET A 64 -7.62 -2.02 18.60
C MET A 64 -6.99 -3.34 19.09
N PRO A 65 -7.61 -4.06 20.06
CA PRO A 65 -7.09 -5.31 20.62
C PRO A 65 -6.85 -6.43 19.59
N GLU A 66 -7.71 -6.60 18.58
CA GLU A 66 -7.55 -7.61 17.54
C GLU A 66 -6.34 -7.31 16.65
N PHE A 67 -6.16 -6.03 16.27
CA PHE A 67 -4.96 -5.60 15.56
C PHE A 67 -3.69 -5.89 16.37
N ILE A 68 -3.69 -5.59 17.67
CA ILE A 68 -2.54 -5.89 18.55
C ILE A 68 -2.30 -7.39 18.70
N GLY A 69 -3.35 -8.21 18.75
CA GLY A 69 -3.22 -9.67 18.75
C GLY A 69 -2.46 -10.20 17.52
N ARG A 70 -2.61 -9.55 16.37
CA ARG A 70 -1.89 -9.89 15.13
C ARG A 70 -0.54 -9.19 15.02
N GLN A 71 -0.40 -8.01 15.60
CA GLN A 71 0.80 -7.18 15.55
C GLN A 71 1.25 -6.73 16.96
N PRO A 72 1.81 -7.63 17.78
CA PRO A 72 2.14 -7.33 19.19
C PRO A 72 3.18 -6.23 19.37
N ARG A 73 3.99 -5.93 18.33
CA ARG A 73 5.00 -4.86 18.37
C ARG A 73 4.43 -3.48 18.70
N TYR A 74 3.15 -3.24 18.41
CA TYR A 74 2.51 -1.96 18.68
C TYR A 74 1.83 -1.89 20.06
N GLU A 75 1.93 -2.93 20.89
CA GLU A 75 1.24 -2.99 22.20
C GLU A 75 1.55 -1.78 23.09
N ARG A 76 2.79 -1.29 23.07
CA ARG A 76 3.22 -0.16 23.93
C ARG A 76 3.06 1.22 23.29
N ILE A 77 2.40 1.30 22.14
CA ILE A 77 2.26 2.53 21.36
C ILE A 77 0.83 3.07 21.53
N GLY A 78 0.71 4.40 21.65
CA GLY A 78 -0.57 5.09 21.64
C GLY A 78 -1.08 5.37 20.22
N LEU A 79 -2.39 5.53 20.07
CA LEU A 79 -3.02 5.76 18.76
C LEU A 79 -2.46 7.00 18.03
N LYS A 80 -2.21 8.08 18.77
CA LYS A 80 -1.65 9.32 18.21
C LYS A 80 -0.17 9.15 17.85
N ASP A 81 0.57 8.40 18.65
CA ASP A 81 1.98 8.11 18.38
C ASP A 81 2.13 7.28 17.10
N LEU A 82 1.31 6.24 16.92
CA LEU A 82 1.30 5.45 15.69
C LEU A 82 0.99 6.31 14.44
N CYS A 83 -0.02 7.18 14.54
CA CYS A 83 -0.33 8.12 13.46
C CYS A 83 0.86 9.03 13.16
N GLY A 84 1.54 9.52 14.20
CA GLY A 84 2.76 10.33 14.09
C GLY A 84 3.87 9.59 13.35
N LEU A 85 4.20 8.36 13.76
CA LEU A 85 5.25 7.54 13.14
C LEU A 85 5.02 7.33 11.64
N ILE A 86 3.80 6.93 11.25
CA ILE A 86 3.45 6.70 9.84
C ILE A 86 3.42 8.03 9.07
N HIS A 87 2.88 9.10 9.65
CA HIS A 87 2.88 10.43 9.02
C HIS A 87 4.29 10.96 8.78
N ASP A 88 5.17 10.83 9.76
CA ASP A 88 6.55 11.27 9.65
C ASP A 88 7.28 10.46 8.58
N PHE A 89 7.01 9.15 8.47
CA PHE A 89 7.55 8.34 7.38
C PHE A 89 7.06 8.81 6.00
N TYR A 90 5.76 9.08 5.83
CA TYR A 90 5.23 9.63 4.58
C TYR A 90 5.83 10.99 4.22
N LYS A 91 6.02 11.85 5.22
CA LYS A 91 6.59 13.18 5.06
C LYS A 91 8.07 13.12 4.68
N ASN A 92 8.85 12.30 5.37
CA ASN A 92 10.30 12.19 5.15
C ASN A 92 10.65 11.59 3.78
N ASN A 93 9.72 10.83 3.18
CA ASN A 93 9.89 10.21 1.87
C ASN A 93 9.12 10.93 0.74
N ASP A 94 8.54 12.11 0.99
CA ASP A 94 7.76 12.89 0.02
C ASP A 94 6.73 12.05 -0.78
N VAL A 95 6.03 11.12 -0.12
CA VAL A 95 5.26 10.06 -0.79
C VAL A 95 4.22 10.62 -1.77
N ALA A 96 3.55 11.72 -1.41
CA ALA A 96 2.57 12.36 -2.29
C ALA A 96 3.18 12.85 -3.62
N ARG A 97 4.42 13.38 -3.57
CA ARG A 97 5.16 13.80 -4.75
C ARG A 97 5.64 12.58 -5.52
N LEU A 98 6.20 11.58 -4.85
CA LEU A 98 6.66 10.33 -5.46
C LEU A 98 5.53 9.60 -6.21
N THR A 99 4.35 9.50 -5.60
CA THR A 99 3.16 8.91 -6.23
C THR A 99 2.73 9.69 -7.47
N THR A 100 2.83 11.02 -7.44
CA THR A 100 2.47 11.87 -8.59
C THR A 100 3.49 11.73 -9.71
N GLU A 101 4.77 11.82 -9.37
CA GLU A 101 5.89 11.73 -10.32
C GLU A 101 5.95 10.37 -11.01
N MET A 102 5.63 9.26 -10.33
CA MET A 102 5.62 7.96 -10.99
C MET A 102 4.58 7.88 -12.11
N TYR A 103 3.38 8.45 -11.94
CA TYR A 103 2.34 8.44 -12.97
C TYR A 103 2.56 9.47 -14.08
N LEU A 104 3.34 10.51 -13.82
CA LEU A 104 3.72 11.51 -14.82
C LEU A 104 5.06 11.19 -15.51
N SER A 105 5.77 10.16 -15.05
CA SER A 105 7.04 9.74 -15.64
C SER A 105 6.83 9.12 -17.02
N ASP A 106 7.83 9.24 -17.89
CA ASP A 106 7.76 8.67 -19.23
C ASP A 106 7.69 7.13 -19.16
N MET A 107 6.63 6.59 -19.76
CA MET A 107 6.41 5.16 -19.93
C MET A 107 6.92 4.72 -21.29
N VAL A 108 7.86 3.78 -21.30
CA VAL A 108 8.50 3.32 -22.55
C VAL A 108 7.94 1.94 -22.93
N PRO A 109 7.12 1.83 -23.99
CA PRO A 109 6.64 0.55 -24.49
C PRO A 109 7.75 -0.15 -25.28
N ALA A 110 8.34 -1.21 -24.72
CA ALA A 110 9.38 -2.00 -25.39
C ALA A 110 8.82 -3.06 -26.33
N MET A 111 7.63 -3.57 -26.04
CA MET A 111 6.91 -4.54 -26.87
C MET A 111 5.40 -4.43 -26.64
N ARG A 112 4.60 -5.06 -27.50
CA ARG A 112 3.15 -5.05 -27.31
C ARG A 112 2.77 -5.92 -26.10
N PRO A 113 1.69 -5.59 -25.38
CA PRO A 113 1.23 -6.44 -24.27
C PRO A 113 0.95 -7.88 -24.66
N ALA A 114 0.48 -8.13 -25.88
CA ALA A 114 0.29 -9.49 -26.41
C ALA A 114 1.61 -10.26 -26.56
N ASP A 115 2.68 -9.58 -26.97
CA ASP A 115 4.01 -10.21 -27.11
C ASP A 115 4.60 -10.51 -25.72
N ALA A 116 4.48 -9.58 -24.77
CA ALA A 116 4.89 -9.80 -23.37
C ALA A 116 4.11 -10.96 -22.73
N PHE A 117 2.81 -11.06 -22.98
CA PHE A 117 1.99 -12.18 -22.53
C PHE A 117 2.44 -13.51 -23.15
N ALA A 118 2.79 -13.52 -24.45
CA ALA A 118 3.34 -14.72 -25.09
C ALA A 118 4.66 -15.16 -24.44
N ARG A 119 5.58 -14.23 -24.15
CA ARG A 119 6.82 -14.53 -23.39
C ARG A 119 6.52 -15.17 -22.03
N MET A 120 5.55 -14.65 -21.30
CA MET A 120 5.08 -15.25 -20.03
C MET A 120 4.53 -16.67 -20.23
N ALA A 121 3.69 -16.88 -21.24
CA ALA A 121 3.12 -18.20 -21.55
C ALA A 121 4.18 -19.24 -21.92
N HIS A 122 5.26 -18.82 -22.58
CA HIS A 122 6.40 -19.65 -22.94
C HIS A 122 7.46 -19.78 -21.83
N ARG A 123 7.22 -19.23 -20.63
CA ARG A 123 8.18 -19.22 -19.51
C ARG A 123 9.51 -18.53 -19.85
N GLU A 124 9.44 -17.55 -20.74
CA GLU A 124 10.54 -16.68 -21.14
C GLU A 124 10.56 -15.41 -20.27
N ILE A 125 10.30 -15.62 -18.98
CA ILE A 125 10.33 -14.60 -17.94
C ILE A 125 11.35 -14.99 -16.89
N GLU A 126 11.75 -14.02 -16.08
CA GLU A 126 12.60 -14.20 -14.93
C GLU A 126 12.16 -13.28 -13.79
N ARG A 127 12.44 -13.72 -12.57
CA ARG A 127 12.11 -12.98 -11.36
C ARG A 127 13.25 -12.03 -11.03
N VAL A 128 12.97 -10.74 -11.01
CA VAL A 128 14.00 -9.69 -10.86
C VAL A 128 13.79 -8.94 -9.56
N PRO A 129 14.84 -8.78 -8.72
CA PRO A 129 14.73 -8.02 -7.47
C PRO A 129 14.51 -6.53 -7.76
N ILE A 130 13.82 -5.82 -6.85
CA ILE A 130 13.48 -4.40 -7.02
C ILE A 130 14.68 -3.55 -7.50
N ASP A 131 15.85 -3.77 -6.90
CA ASP A 131 17.03 -2.93 -7.14
C ASP A 131 17.66 -3.14 -8.54
N GLU A 132 17.24 -4.17 -9.27
CA GLU A 132 17.68 -4.50 -10.64
C GLU A 132 16.59 -4.29 -11.70
N LEU A 133 15.45 -3.68 -11.33
CA LEU A 133 14.32 -3.52 -12.23
C LEU A 133 14.52 -2.44 -13.30
N GLU A 134 15.35 -1.43 -13.07
CA GLU A 134 15.47 -0.32 -14.02
C GLU A 134 15.88 -0.80 -15.43
N GLY A 135 15.13 -0.37 -16.44
CA GLY A 135 15.32 -0.78 -17.84
C GLY A 135 14.76 -2.16 -18.19
N ARG A 136 14.35 -2.97 -17.20
CA ARG A 136 13.69 -4.27 -17.42
C ARG A 136 12.28 -4.08 -17.97
N VAL A 137 11.79 -5.07 -18.71
CA VAL A 137 10.44 -5.07 -19.29
C VAL A 137 9.54 -5.91 -18.40
N THR A 138 8.48 -5.33 -17.85
CA THR A 138 7.55 -6.10 -17.01
C THR A 138 6.80 -7.14 -17.85
N ALA A 139 6.64 -8.35 -17.33
CA ALA A 139 5.79 -9.38 -17.93
C ALA A 139 4.36 -9.37 -17.33
N MET A 140 4.16 -8.58 -16.27
CA MET A 140 2.91 -8.51 -15.52
C MET A 140 2.39 -7.07 -15.38
N LEU A 141 1.12 -6.95 -15.00
CA LEU A 141 0.59 -5.68 -14.53
C LEU A 141 1.23 -5.32 -13.18
N VAL A 142 1.70 -4.09 -13.06
CA VAL A 142 2.15 -3.53 -11.77
C VAL A 142 1.13 -2.49 -11.34
N THR A 143 0.41 -2.73 -10.25
CA THR A 143 -0.71 -1.88 -9.81
C THR A 143 -0.59 -1.56 -8.32
N PRO A 144 -0.06 -0.37 -7.96
CA PRO A 144 0.01 0.07 -6.57
C PRO A 144 -1.33 0.49 -5.98
N TYR A 145 -1.54 0.23 -4.69
CA TYR A 145 -2.69 0.67 -3.91
C TYR A 145 -2.26 1.51 -2.69
N PRO A 146 -2.64 2.79 -2.61
CA PRO A 146 -3.38 3.60 -3.59
C PRO A 146 -2.51 4.02 -4.81
N PRO A 147 -3.10 4.42 -5.95
CA PRO A 147 -4.54 4.63 -6.22
C PRO A 147 -5.29 3.41 -6.77
N GLY A 148 -4.63 2.28 -7.03
CA GLY A 148 -5.25 1.09 -7.62
C GLY A 148 -5.47 1.17 -9.12
N ILE A 149 -4.64 1.97 -9.81
CA ILE A 149 -4.64 2.13 -11.27
C ILE A 149 -3.34 1.49 -11.79
N PRO A 150 -3.37 0.68 -12.87
CA PRO A 150 -2.16 0.09 -13.43
C PRO A 150 -1.08 1.16 -13.67
N LEU A 151 0.08 0.96 -13.05
CA LEU A 151 1.26 1.80 -13.23
C LEU A 151 2.09 1.33 -14.43
N LEU A 152 2.24 0.02 -14.58
CA LEU A 152 2.86 -0.59 -15.76
C LEU A 152 1.98 -1.70 -16.32
N ILE A 153 1.95 -1.77 -17.65
CA ILE A 153 1.32 -2.82 -18.45
C ILE A 153 2.42 -3.76 -18.97
N PRO A 154 2.16 -5.08 -19.12
CA PRO A 154 3.10 -6.00 -19.74
C PRO A 154 3.70 -5.45 -21.04
N GLY A 155 5.02 -5.49 -21.15
CA GLY A 155 5.76 -4.95 -22.30
C GLY A 155 6.32 -3.54 -22.10
N GLU A 156 5.98 -2.84 -21.02
CA GLU A 156 6.56 -1.54 -20.66
C GLU A 156 7.84 -1.70 -19.82
N ARG A 157 8.73 -0.71 -19.90
CA ARG A 157 9.99 -0.68 -19.14
C ARG A 157 9.84 0.05 -17.81
N PHE A 158 10.46 -0.51 -16.78
CA PHE A 158 10.69 0.21 -15.53
C PHE A 158 11.68 1.36 -15.74
N ASN A 159 11.31 2.54 -15.22
CA ASN A 159 12.20 3.69 -15.13
C ASN A 159 12.66 3.90 -13.67
N ARG A 160 13.61 4.81 -13.46
CA ARG A 160 14.15 5.12 -12.13
C ARG A 160 13.07 5.50 -11.12
N THR A 161 12.12 6.34 -11.51
CA THR A 161 11.06 6.85 -10.62
C THR A 161 10.17 5.73 -10.11
N ILE A 162 9.78 4.80 -10.97
CA ILE A 162 8.98 3.62 -10.59
C ILE A 162 9.78 2.72 -9.63
N VAL A 163 11.06 2.48 -9.92
CA VAL A 163 11.92 1.68 -9.03
C VAL A 163 12.05 2.35 -7.66
N SER A 164 12.28 3.66 -7.60
CA SER A 164 12.32 4.41 -6.34
C SER A 164 11.01 4.31 -5.55
N TYR A 165 9.86 4.32 -6.22
CA TYR A 165 8.57 4.08 -5.57
C TYR A 165 8.47 2.66 -4.98
N LEU A 166 8.87 1.63 -5.72
CA LEU A 166 8.85 0.25 -5.23
C LEU A 166 9.82 0.04 -4.04
N GLN A 167 10.97 0.71 -4.05
CA GLN A 167 11.90 0.73 -2.92
C GLN A 167 11.28 1.37 -1.68
N PHE A 168 10.55 2.48 -1.85
CA PHE A 168 9.77 3.09 -0.77
C PHE A 168 8.73 2.11 -0.20
N VAL A 169 7.97 1.41 -1.07
CA VAL A 169 6.99 0.41 -0.65
C VAL A 169 7.64 -0.70 0.18
N ARG A 170 8.77 -1.23 -0.28
CA ARG A 170 9.53 -2.25 0.46
C ARG A 170 9.89 -1.76 1.88
N GLU A 171 10.48 -0.57 1.99
CA GLU A 171 10.90 -0.04 3.29
C GLU A 171 9.70 0.21 4.20
N PHE A 172 8.61 0.77 3.66
CA PHE A 172 7.39 1.00 4.42
C PHE A 172 6.80 -0.29 4.98
N ASN A 173 6.71 -1.34 4.15
CA ASN A 173 6.14 -2.63 4.55
C ASN A 173 6.99 -3.33 5.63
N LEU A 174 8.32 -3.18 5.59
CA LEU A 174 9.22 -3.70 6.62
C LEU A 174 9.09 -2.96 7.95
N GLN A 175 8.94 -1.63 7.90
CA GLN A 175 8.82 -0.77 9.07
C GLN A 175 7.45 -0.90 9.75
N PHE A 176 6.37 -0.94 8.96
CA PHE A 176 4.99 -0.90 9.44
C PHE A 176 4.15 -2.15 9.08
N PRO A 177 4.48 -3.34 9.60
CA PRO A 177 3.63 -4.52 9.48
C PRO A 177 2.19 -4.25 9.92
N GLY A 178 1.21 -4.76 9.18
CA GLY A 178 -0.22 -4.49 9.36
C GLY A 178 -0.74 -3.25 8.62
N PHE A 179 0.13 -2.38 8.10
CA PHE A 179 -0.19 -1.22 7.28
C PHE A 179 0.41 -1.30 5.89
N GLU A 180 0.72 -2.50 5.40
CA GLU A 180 1.43 -2.70 4.16
C GLU A 180 0.75 -1.99 2.98
N THR A 181 1.57 -1.33 2.15
CA THR A 181 1.15 -0.87 0.83
C THR A 181 1.16 -2.07 -0.11
N ASP A 182 -0.01 -2.35 -0.68
CA ASP A 182 -0.17 -3.46 -1.62
C ASP A 182 0.17 -3.01 -3.04
N VAL A 183 0.94 -3.82 -3.75
CA VAL A 183 1.30 -3.60 -5.14
C VAL A 183 1.11 -4.91 -5.88
N HIS A 184 0.03 -5.01 -6.66
CA HIS A 184 -0.14 -6.17 -7.52
C HIS A 184 1.02 -6.24 -8.52
N GLY A 185 1.54 -7.44 -8.74
CA GLY A 185 2.73 -7.66 -9.57
C GLY A 185 4.05 -7.61 -8.79
N LEU A 186 4.03 -7.14 -7.54
CA LEU A 186 5.16 -7.24 -6.63
C LEU A 186 5.04 -8.52 -5.80
N VAL A 187 6.02 -9.42 -5.94
CA VAL A 187 6.06 -10.70 -5.23
C VAL A 187 6.98 -10.58 -4.03
N ALA A 188 6.44 -10.87 -2.85
CA ALA A 188 7.22 -10.99 -1.62
C ALA A 188 7.64 -12.44 -1.40
N GLU A 189 8.94 -12.69 -1.29
CA GLU A 189 9.47 -14.01 -0.92
C GLU A 189 10.17 -13.92 0.45
N PRO A 190 9.84 -14.81 1.40
CA PRO A 190 10.54 -14.88 2.67
C PRO A 190 11.95 -15.45 2.46
N GLY A 191 12.99 -14.67 2.79
CA GLY A 191 14.39 -15.11 2.83
C GLY A 191 14.89 -15.35 4.27
N ASP A 192 16.21 -15.56 4.41
CA ASP A 192 16.94 -15.76 5.68
C ASP A 192 16.88 -14.52 6.59
N GLY A 193 15.70 -14.23 7.15
CA GLY A 193 15.47 -13.14 8.11
C GLY A 193 14.95 -11.83 7.52
N GLN A 194 14.83 -11.69 6.19
CA GLN A 194 14.26 -10.51 5.53
C GLN A 194 13.33 -10.91 4.37
N VAL A 195 12.27 -10.12 4.15
CA VAL A 195 11.38 -10.27 3.00
C VAL A 195 12.01 -9.59 1.80
N SER A 196 12.28 -10.36 0.75
CA SER A 196 12.76 -9.85 -0.54
C SER A 196 11.59 -9.64 -1.47
N TYR A 197 11.64 -8.58 -2.27
CA TYR A 197 10.58 -8.21 -3.19
C TYR A 197 11.08 -8.26 -4.63
N PHE A 198 10.25 -8.83 -5.51
CA PHE A 198 10.59 -9.09 -6.90
C PHE A 198 9.43 -8.75 -7.83
N VAL A 199 9.74 -8.57 -9.12
CA VAL A 199 8.75 -8.53 -10.19
C VAL A 199 9.15 -9.46 -11.32
N ASP A 200 8.19 -10.16 -11.90
CA ASP A 200 8.41 -11.01 -13.06
C ASP A 200 8.56 -10.16 -14.32
N CYS A 201 9.75 -10.21 -14.91
CA CYS A 201 10.13 -9.47 -16.10
C CYS A 201 10.35 -10.41 -17.28
N VAL A 202 10.23 -9.90 -18.51
CA VAL A 202 10.65 -10.63 -19.71
C VAL A 202 12.16 -10.88 -19.61
N ARG A 203 12.57 -12.12 -19.89
CA ARG A 203 13.98 -12.53 -19.87
C ARG A 203 14.75 -11.74 -20.93
N GLN A 204 15.90 -11.20 -20.56
CA GLN A 204 16.79 -10.55 -21.52
C GLN A 204 17.60 -11.61 -22.27
N GLU A 205 17.78 -11.42 -23.58
CA GLU A 205 18.67 -12.24 -24.42
C GLU A 205 20.15 -11.92 -24.16
#